data_AF-A0A433KDZ1-F1
#
_entry.id   AF-A0A433KDZ1-F1
#
_cell.length_a   1.000
_cell.length_b   1.000
_cell.length_c   1.000
_cell.angle_alpha   90.00
_cell.angle_beta   90.00
_cell.angle_gamma   90.00
#
_symmetry.space_group_name_H-M   'P 1'
#
loop_
_entity.id
_entity.type
_entity.pdbx_description
1 polymer ?
#
loop_
_entity_poly.entity_id
_entity_poly.type
_entity_poly.pdbx_seq_one_letter_code
_entity_poly.pdbx_strand_id
1 'polypeptide(L)'
;MLTPDGQPADKMDKIMLLSTWTRVLKGKSRQEIKLKIAESYISAGMGKPTYPVDLNMVAFHLAYWQKIEEMAKLAMQNLDVVMDGAAIDYGDPQGDSDARIIMAEAMTSWYGVEIKSEHVLFTAGGVGAIRTVFETLNELYRDIPGYRVITPFPHYTLYSDNPWHRLHPVEVMKEAGYHLTAEALEASIESAIELAKIDDGYPKAVLICNPSNPLGTIIHEEELLKIAEVLRKYSDLHIILDEAYAEMCYRDMPFFLKLAPDLKDRMIVMRSATKGLSAAGERMAMLMSFDPEMTSKLLAKNISLMGHSPRSSQIVYARTMSAFNQEERVKRIEFYKRKVDYVAERLKSMGAAMPDPDYQVEGSFYVLTDLSDLFGLDLPEDSKRALGKGGRVSTDEELAYYLLFKDRIMIAPLSYFGMRDDVGYMRITCSSRESELKEMMDRLENRLLEARLIRQQVLIEKIKNCLQGIESSNPSLHQELSEKINVLSLKETNCLIVKEDNQILAKMLSTIHVTPQKTSNEGGSPSVTTLQSFFRGHLDQPKADTIKQELASEWVQFVDTLFTEPCFMKSMLLKASDADRLKFVPWVEHLKSLENAHYNSANL
;
A
#
# COMPACT_ATOMS: atom_id res chain seq x y z
N MET A 1 18.61 -8.29 -3.12
CA MET A 1 18.74 -6.88 -3.57
C MET A 1 20.03 -6.28 -3.04
N LEU A 2 20.54 -5.22 -3.68
CA LEU A 2 21.77 -4.53 -3.25
C LEU A 2 21.52 -3.09 -2.80
N THR A 3 22.33 -2.64 -1.83
CA THR A 3 22.50 -1.23 -1.50
C THR A 3 23.32 -0.50 -2.58
N PRO A 4 23.34 0.84 -2.62
CA PRO A 4 24.11 1.59 -3.63
C PRO A 4 25.63 1.31 -3.62
N ASP A 5 26.17 0.92 -2.47
CA ASP A 5 27.56 0.50 -2.25
C ASP A 5 27.79 -1.01 -2.47
N GLY A 6 26.77 -1.73 -2.97
CA GLY A 6 26.91 -3.12 -3.39
C GLY A 6 26.80 -4.17 -2.27
N GLN A 7 26.31 -3.79 -1.09
CA GLN A 7 26.08 -4.70 0.03
C GLN A 7 24.69 -5.37 -0.07
N PRO A 8 24.49 -6.57 0.50
CA PRO A 8 23.18 -7.18 0.62
C PRO A 8 22.19 -6.29 1.40
N ALA A 9 20.96 -6.14 0.90
CA ALA A 9 19.96 -5.24 1.47
C ALA A 9 18.76 -5.95 2.13
N ASP A 10 18.87 -7.26 2.40
CA ASP A 10 17.73 -8.12 2.74
C ASP A 10 17.06 -7.78 4.09
N LYS A 11 17.76 -7.06 4.97
CA LYS A 11 17.25 -6.61 6.29
C LYS A 11 16.83 -5.13 6.30
N MET A 12 16.95 -4.43 5.18
CA MET A 12 16.64 -3.01 5.09
C MET A 12 15.16 -2.82 4.73
N ASP A 13 14.50 -1.87 5.38
CA ASP A 13 13.18 -1.43 4.93
C ASP A 13 13.24 -1.02 3.45
N LYS A 14 12.33 -1.57 2.63
CA LYS A 14 12.42 -1.47 1.18
C LYS A 14 12.18 -0.04 0.67
N ILE A 15 11.34 0.75 1.35
CA ILE A 15 11.15 2.18 1.02
C ILE A 15 12.43 2.95 1.35
N MET A 16 13.05 2.66 2.50
CA MET A 16 14.33 3.26 2.90
C MET A 16 15.48 2.88 1.97
N LEU A 17 15.47 1.68 1.40
CA LEU A 17 16.42 1.25 0.39
C LEU A 17 16.27 2.08 -0.91
N LEU A 18 15.05 2.21 -1.44
CA LEU A 18 14.76 3.06 -2.61
C LEU A 18 15.17 4.52 -2.36
N SER A 19 14.90 5.03 -1.16
CA SER A 19 15.32 6.37 -0.73
C SER A 19 16.85 6.52 -0.72
N THR A 20 17.57 5.51 -0.23
CA THR A 20 19.02 5.50 -0.18
C THR A 20 19.63 5.50 -1.58
N TRP A 21 19.09 4.69 -2.50
CA TRP A 21 19.43 4.76 -3.92
C TRP A 21 19.21 6.15 -4.51
N THR A 22 18.02 6.71 -4.32
CA THR A 22 17.66 8.04 -4.83
C THR A 22 18.62 9.12 -4.33
N ARG A 23 19.01 9.07 -3.05
CA ARG A 23 19.96 10.03 -2.44
C ARG A 23 21.35 9.94 -3.08
N VAL A 24 21.88 8.73 -3.29
CA VAL A 24 23.19 8.52 -3.93
C VAL A 24 23.16 8.99 -5.38
N LEU A 25 22.10 8.67 -6.11
CA LEU A 25 21.92 9.09 -7.50
C LEU A 25 21.79 10.61 -7.64
N LYS A 26 21.08 11.29 -6.72
CA LYS A 26 21.07 12.76 -6.60
C LYS A 26 22.46 13.34 -6.36
N GLY A 27 23.27 12.70 -5.51
CA GLY A 27 24.64 13.11 -5.23
C GLY A 27 25.54 13.06 -6.46
N LYS A 28 25.50 11.95 -7.20
CA LYS A 28 26.22 11.77 -8.48
C LYS A 28 25.77 12.79 -9.53
N SER A 29 24.46 12.94 -9.71
CA SER A 29 23.88 13.91 -10.63
C SER A 29 24.31 15.34 -10.32
N ARG A 30 24.44 15.76 -9.05
CA ARG A 30 24.97 17.09 -8.71
C ARG A 30 26.42 17.31 -9.16
N GLN A 31 27.25 16.27 -9.16
CA GLN A 31 28.61 16.34 -9.69
C GLN A 31 28.60 16.44 -11.23
N GLU A 32 27.70 15.70 -11.88
CA GLU A 32 27.48 15.75 -13.33
C GLU A 32 26.84 17.08 -13.80
N ILE A 33 25.97 17.69 -12.99
CA ILE A 33 25.30 18.97 -13.26
C ILE A 33 26.29 20.13 -13.29
N LYS A 34 27.39 20.05 -12.52
CA LYS A 34 28.52 20.98 -12.67
C LYS A 34 29.21 20.87 -14.03
N LEU A 35 28.92 19.81 -14.81
CA LEU A 35 29.55 19.50 -16.09
C LEU A 35 28.58 19.46 -17.29
N LYS A 36 27.24 19.39 -17.11
CA LYS A 36 26.18 19.52 -18.16
C LYS A 36 24.77 19.54 -17.54
N ILE A 37 23.75 20.01 -18.29
CA ILE A 37 22.33 20.02 -17.88
C ILE A 37 21.79 18.58 -17.76
N ALA A 38 21.87 17.96 -16.57
CA ALA A 38 21.23 16.69 -16.29
C ALA A 38 19.93 16.91 -15.50
N GLU A 39 18.84 16.28 -15.93
CA GLU A 39 17.55 16.30 -15.24
C GLU A 39 17.63 15.75 -13.80
N SER A 40 17.05 16.46 -12.83
CA SER A 40 17.11 16.05 -11.42
C SER A 40 16.21 14.83 -11.11
N TYR A 41 16.59 14.04 -10.10
CA TYR A 41 15.76 12.95 -9.57
C TYR A 41 14.61 13.49 -8.72
N ILE A 42 13.43 12.92 -8.87
CA ILE A 42 12.23 13.29 -8.11
C ILE A 42 11.93 12.17 -7.11
N SER A 43 11.74 12.53 -5.84
CA SER A 43 11.45 11.57 -4.77
C SER A 43 10.04 11.81 -4.24
N ALA A 44 9.16 10.87 -4.51
CA ALA A 44 7.74 10.87 -4.16
C ALA A 44 7.29 9.52 -3.55
N GLY A 45 8.19 8.60 -3.20
CA GLY A 45 7.83 7.35 -2.53
C GLY A 45 7.83 7.43 -1.00
N MET A 46 8.47 8.44 -0.41
CA MET A 46 8.50 8.63 1.04
C MET A 46 7.54 9.73 1.49
N GLY A 47 6.80 9.45 2.56
CA GLY A 47 5.91 10.41 3.21
C GLY A 47 6.65 11.55 3.90
N LYS A 48 6.99 12.61 3.17
CA LYS A 48 7.71 13.76 3.72
C LYS A 48 6.78 15.00 3.75
N PRO A 49 6.52 15.61 4.92
CA PRO A 49 5.83 16.91 4.96
C PRO A 49 6.74 18.01 4.39
N THR A 50 6.13 19.03 3.79
CA THR A 50 6.80 20.16 3.14
C THR A 50 6.13 21.50 3.41
N TYR A 51 4.96 21.50 4.05
CA TYR A 51 4.40 22.72 4.64
C TYR A 51 5.38 23.23 5.71
N PRO A 52 5.59 24.55 5.82
CA PRO A 52 6.47 25.11 6.85
C PRO A 52 6.14 24.61 8.26
N VAL A 53 7.15 24.56 9.12
CA VAL A 53 6.94 24.26 10.55
C VAL A 53 6.03 25.33 11.17
N ASP A 54 5.20 24.91 12.14
CA ASP A 54 4.32 25.81 12.86
C ASP A 54 5.11 26.91 13.60
N LEU A 55 4.69 28.17 13.48
CA LEU A 55 5.39 29.29 14.13
C LEU A 55 5.30 29.22 15.66
N ASN A 56 4.21 28.70 16.21
CA ASN A 56 4.09 28.48 17.65
C ASN A 56 5.11 27.43 18.10
N MET A 57 5.32 26.36 17.32
CA MET A 57 6.35 25.37 17.62
C MET A 57 7.74 25.99 17.69
N VAL A 58 8.08 26.86 16.73
CA VAL A 58 9.36 27.61 16.75
C VAL A 58 9.46 28.47 18.00
N ALA A 59 8.41 29.24 18.32
CA ALA A 59 8.39 30.09 19.50
C ALA A 59 8.55 29.29 20.81
N PHE A 60 7.91 28.12 20.92
CA PHE A 60 8.01 27.27 22.10
C PHE A 60 9.38 26.60 22.24
N HIS A 61 10.04 26.22 21.13
CA HIS A 61 11.43 25.77 21.17
C HIS A 61 12.37 26.88 21.66
N LEU A 62 12.24 28.10 21.11
CA LEU A 62 13.05 29.24 21.54
C LEU A 62 12.83 29.55 23.02
N ALA A 63 11.58 29.58 23.48
CA ALA A 63 11.26 29.81 24.88
C ALA A 63 11.83 28.73 25.81
N TYR A 64 11.79 27.45 25.41
CA TYR A 64 12.41 26.36 26.16
C TYR A 64 13.91 26.58 26.31
N TRP A 65 14.62 26.84 25.20
CA TRP A 65 16.07 26.99 25.21
C TRP A 65 16.53 28.29 25.88
N GLN A 66 15.78 29.38 25.76
CA GLN A 66 16.05 30.62 26.47
C GLN A 66 15.98 30.40 27.99
N LYS A 67 14.98 29.66 28.49
CA LYS A 67 14.89 29.30 29.91
C LYS A 67 16.14 28.53 30.37
N ILE A 68 16.58 27.54 29.59
CA ILE A 68 17.79 26.76 29.90
C ILE A 68 19.04 27.65 29.86
N GLU A 69 19.14 28.56 28.89
CA GLU A 69 20.25 29.51 28.78
C GLU A 69 20.34 30.43 30.00
N GLU A 70 19.20 30.97 30.46
CA GLU A 70 19.12 31.81 31.65
C GLU A 70 19.57 31.06 32.92
N MET A 71 19.13 29.81 33.09
CA MET A 71 19.57 28.95 34.20
C MET A 71 21.07 28.65 34.13
N ALA A 72 21.59 28.34 32.95
CA ALA A 72 23.01 28.06 32.76
C ALA A 72 23.88 29.31 33.05
N LYS A 73 23.46 30.49 32.59
CA LYS A 73 24.15 31.76 32.89
C LYS A 73 24.18 32.06 34.38
N LEU A 74 23.08 31.83 35.10
CA LEU A 74 23.02 32.00 36.54
C LEU A 74 23.99 31.04 37.26
N ALA A 75 23.99 29.75 36.86
CA ALA A 75 24.90 28.75 37.39
C ALA A 75 26.38 29.08 37.15
N MET A 76 26.72 29.66 35.99
CA MET A 76 28.09 30.09 35.68
C MET A 76 28.58 31.25 36.55
N GLN A 77 27.66 32.09 37.06
CA GLN A 77 28.01 33.19 37.96
C GLN A 77 28.22 32.71 39.39
N ASN A 78 27.40 31.74 39.83
CA ASN A 78 27.52 31.12 41.12
C ASN A 78 26.92 29.70 41.09
N LEU A 79 27.75 28.68 41.27
CA LEU A 79 27.28 27.28 41.28
C LEU A 79 26.44 26.96 42.52
N ASP A 80 26.53 27.75 43.59
CA ASP A 80 25.73 27.55 44.81
C ASP A 80 24.26 27.98 44.64
N VAL A 81 23.91 28.68 43.55
CA VAL A 81 22.51 29.05 43.22
C VAL A 81 21.91 28.18 42.11
N VAL A 82 22.54 27.05 41.79
CA VAL A 82 22.00 26.09 40.83
C VAL A 82 20.66 25.57 41.33
N MET A 83 19.61 25.84 40.56
CA MET A 83 18.26 25.34 40.82
C MET A 83 18.04 23.98 40.17
N ASP A 84 17.11 23.19 40.71
CA ASP A 84 16.63 21.98 40.05
C ASP A 84 16.19 22.28 38.60
N GLY A 85 16.65 21.45 37.67
CA GLY A 85 16.43 21.62 36.22
C GLY A 85 17.47 22.45 35.47
N ALA A 86 18.54 22.91 36.14
CA ALA A 86 19.67 23.56 35.45
C ALA A 86 20.46 22.58 34.56
N ALA A 87 20.53 21.32 34.97
CA ALA A 87 20.93 20.22 34.10
C ALA A 87 19.71 19.73 33.30
N ILE A 88 19.93 19.39 32.04
CA ILE A 88 18.94 18.69 31.21
C ILE A 88 18.98 17.21 31.59
N ASP A 89 18.44 16.90 32.76
CA ASP A 89 18.42 15.55 33.34
C ASP A 89 17.19 14.74 32.90
N TYR A 90 17.12 13.48 33.35
CA TYR A 90 15.99 12.58 33.15
C TYR A 90 14.66 13.22 33.57
N GLY A 91 13.64 13.02 32.73
CA GLY A 91 12.26 13.44 33.01
C GLY A 91 11.41 12.31 33.56
N ASP A 92 10.14 12.60 33.82
CA ASP A 92 9.14 11.55 34.09
C ASP A 92 9.06 10.63 32.84
N PRO A 93 9.19 9.29 33.00
CA PRO A 93 9.12 8.35 31.89
C PRO A 93 7.84 8.38 31.07
N GLN A 94 6.72 8.77 31.67
CA GLN A 94 5.45 8.97 30.97
C GLN A 94 5.42 10.33 30.26
N GLY A 95 6.14 11.30 30.83
CA GLY A 95 6.30 12.67 30.38
C GLY A 95 6.12 13.65 31.52
N ASP A 96 6.79 14.80 31.45
CA ASP A 96 6.73 15.81 32.50
C ASP A 96 5.29 16.27 32.73
N SER A 97 4.91 16.45 33.99
CA SER A 97 3.53 16.75 34.42
C SER A 97 2.89 17.89 33.62
N ASP A 98 3.59 19.02 33.49
CA ASP A 98 3.10 20.20 32.75
C ASP A 98 2.81 19.87 31.28
N ALA A 99 3.66 19.09 30.63
CA ALA A 99 3.46 18.69 29.24
C ALA A 99 2.24 17.76 29.10
N ARG A 100 2.06 16.82 30.03
CA ARG A 100 0.90 15.91 30.02
C ARG A 100 -0.40 16.63 30.29
N ILE A 101 -0.43 17.60 31.22
CA ILE A 101 -1.62 18.42 31.52
C ILE A 101 -2.04 19.23 30.30
N ILE A 102 -1.11 20.01 29.72
CA ILE A 102 -1.40 20.84 28.53
C ILE A 102 -1.87 19.98 27.36
N MET A 103 -1.23 18.82 27.15
CA MET A 103 -1.62 17.92 26.07
C MET A 103 -3.00 17.32 26.31
N ALA A 104 -3.32 16.93 27.55
CA ALA A 104 -4.63 16.38 27.89
C ALA A 104 -5.76 17.41 27.69
N GLU A 105 -5.53 18.68 28.02
CA GLU A 105 -6.47 19.78 27.74
C GLU A 105 -6.66 20.00 26.23
N ALA A 106 -5.57 20.01 25.46
CA ALA A 106 -5.62 20.11 24.02
C ALA A 106 -6.39 18.94 23.40
N MET A 107 -6.14 17.71 23.86
CA MET A 107 -6.83 16.52 23.36
C MET A 107 -8.30 16.49 23.78
N THR A 108 -8.64 16.93 25.00
CA THR A 108 -10.04 17.07 25.42
C THR A 108 -10.80 17.99 24.47
N SER A 109 -10.20 19.09 24.06
CA SER A 109 -10.80 20.03 23.10
C SER A 109 -10.95 19.42 21.70
N TRP A 110 -9.96 18.64 21.24
CA TRP A 110 -9.98 17.98 19.93
C TRP A 110 -11.02 16.85 19.83
N TYR A 111 -11.08 15.98 20.84
CA TYR A 111 -11.97 14.81 20.83
C TYR A 111 -13.36 15.13 21.36
N GLY A 112 -13.54 16.21 22.13
CA GLY A 112 -14.80 16.51 22.81
C GLY A 112 -15.17 15.49 23.90
N VAL A 113 -14.18 14.77 24.44
CA VAL A 113 -14.30 13.80 25.52
C VAL A 113 -13.20 14.09 26.54
N GLU A 114 -13.48 13.95 27.84
CA GLU A 114 -12.48 14.20 28.89
C GLU A 114 -11.25 13.29 28.73
N ILE A 115 -10.08 13.93 28.59
CA ILE A 115 -8.76 13.31 28.61
C ILE A 115 -8.01 13.88 29.81
N LYS A 116 -7.45 13.00 30.64
CA LYS A 116 -6.63 13.33 31.80
C LYS A 116 -5.15 13.12 31.48
N SER A 117 -4.28 13.79 32.22
CA SER A 117 -2.82 13.70 32.05
C SER A 117 -2.27 12.29 32.31
N GLU A 118 -2.99 11.45 33.06
CA GLU A 118 -2.66 10.03 33.28
C GLU A 118 -2.88 9.15 32.04
N HIS A 119 -3.74 9.57 31.10
CA HIS A 119 -3.95 8.86 29.85
C HIS A 119 -2.84 9.10 28.83
N VAL A 120 -2.05 10.17 28.98
CA VAL A 120 -1.08 10.63 27.97
C VAL A 120 0.29 10.03 28.25
N LEU A 121 0.90 9.42 27.22
CA LEU A 121 2.27 8.90 27.25
C LEU A 121 3.06 9.45 26.04
N PHE A 122 4.13 10.21 26.27
CA PHE A 122 4.98 10.72 25.19
C PHE A 122 6.00 9.69 24.71
N THR A 123 6.18 9.59 23.39
CA THR A 123 7.10 8.63 22.74
C THR A 123 8.04 9.32 21.74
N ALA A 124 9.20 8.71 21.43
CA ALA A 124 10.15 9.24 20.42
C ALA A 124 9.67 9.01 18.98
N GLY A 125 8.68 9.81 18.60
CA GLY A 125 8.09 9.82 17.27
C GLY A 125 7.16 8.62 17.04
N GLY A 126 6.41 8.66 15.95
CA GLY A 126 5.39 7.63 15.66
C GLY A 126 5.95 6.21 15.62
N VAL A 127 7.21 6.03 15.20
CA VAL A 127 7.87 4.72 15.22
C VAL A 127 8.07 4.20 16.65
N GLY A 128 8.44 5.08 17.59
CA GLY A 128 8.54 4.72 19.00
C GLY A 128 7.17 4.36 19.58
N ALA A 129 6.12 5.10 19.20
CA ALA A 129 4.74 4.79 19.56
C ALA A 129 4.31 3.39 19.06
N ILE A 130 4.47 3.13 17.76
CA ILE A 130 4.18 1.83 17.12
C ILE A 130 4.91 0.69 17.84
N ARG A 131 6.22 0.88 18.06
CA ARG A 131 7.04 -0.14 18.72
C ARG A 131 6.61 -0.40 20.16
N THR A 132 6.27 0.65 20.91
CA THR A 132 5.77 0.54 22.29
C THR A 132 4.47 -0.27 22.32
N VAL A 133 3.54 -0.01 21.40
CA VAL A 133 2.28 -0.77 21.30
C VAL A 133 2.53 -2.23 20.95
N PHE A 134 3.21 -2.51 19.83
CA PHE A 134 3.42 -3.89 19.39
C PHE A 134 4.26 -4.71 20.38
N GLU A 135 5.33 -4.15 20.96
CA GLU A 135 6.11 -4.90 21.94
C GLU A 135 5.35 -5.13 23.26
N THR A 136 4.42 -4.25 23.62
CA THR A 136 3.51 -4.47 24.75
C THR A 136 2.54 -5.62 24.46
N LEU A 137 1.93 -5.64 23.27
CA LEU A 137 1.03 -6.72 22.87
C LEU A 137 1.78 -8.05 22.71
N ASN A 138 3.00 -8.04 22.17
CA ASN A 138 3.85 -9.22 22.05
C ASN A 138 4.17 -9.82 23.42
N GLU A 139 4.39 -8.99 24.43
CA GLU A 139 4.61 -9.46 25.80
C GLU A 139 3.32 -10.00 26.43
N LEU A 140 2.19 -9.29 26.23
CA LEU A 140 0.88 -9.68 26.76
C LEU A 140 0.37 -11.00 26.18
N TYR A 141 0.66 -11.24 24.90
CA TYR A 141 0.17 -12.39 24.13
C TYR A 141 1.28 -13.35 23.70
N ARG A 142 2.40 -13.35 24.43
CA ARG A 142 3.55 -14.23 24.17
C ARG A 142 3.22 -15.72 24.09
N ASP A 143 2.15 -16.13 24.77
CA ASP A 143 1.69 -17.52 24.82
C ASP A 143 0.70 -17.87 23.69
N ILE A 144 0.38 -16.91 22.82
CA ILE A 144 -0.48 -17.10 21.65
C ILE A 144 0.41 -17.05 20.39
N PRO A 145 0.62 -18.19 19.72
CA PRO A 145 1.58 -18.27 18.61
C PRO A 145 1.11 -17.41 17.44
N GLY A 146 1.86 -16.35 17.12
CA GLY A 146 1.52 -15.49 15.98
C GLY A 146 0.13 -14.88 16.10
N TYR A 147 -0.23 -14.35 17.29
CA TYR A 147 -1.53 -13.71 17.51
C TYR A 147 -1.86 -12.72 16.39
N ARG A 148 -3.14 -12.62 16.04
CA ARG A 148 -3.58 -11.81 14.90
C ARG A 148 -3.88 -10.38 15.30
N VAL A 149 -3.45 -9.44 14.46
CA VAL A 149 -3.87 -8.04 14.46
C VAL A 149 -4.64 -7.79 13.17
N ILE A 150 -5.93 -7.52 13.29
CA ILE A 150 -6.82 -7.30 12.15
C ILE A 150 -6.67 -5.85 11.68
N THR A 151 -6.41 -5.62 10.39
CA THR A 151 -6.17 -4.27 9.88
C THR A 151 -6.52 -4.15 8.38
N PRO A 152 -6.93 -2.97 7.88
CA PRO A 152 -7.14 -2.73 6.45
C PRO A 152 -5.90 -2.97 5.60
N PHE A 153 -6.08 -3.60 4.43
CA PHE A 153 -5.03 -3.77 3.42
C PHE A 153 -5.38 -2.97 2.15
N PRO A 154 -4.47 -2.10 1.67
CA PRO A 154 -3.07 -1.92 2.10
C PRO A 154 -2.91 -1.20 3.44
N HIS A 155 -1.83 -1.51 4.15
CA HIS A 155 -1.52 -1.02 5.50
C HIS A 155 -0.23 -0.18 5.55
N TYR A 156 0.03 0.55 6.63
CA TYR A 156 1.35 1.18 6.81
C TYR A 156 2.44 0.14 7.07
N THR A 157 3.59 0.29 6.41
CA THR A 157 4.66 -0.72 6.37
C THR A 157 5.24 -1.11 7.73
N LEU A 158 5.15 -0.24 8.75
CA LEU A 158 5.68 -0.52 10.09
C LEU A 158 4.76 -1.38 10.96
N TYR A 159 3.56 -1.72 10.50
CA TYR A 159 2.70 -2.69 11.20
C TYR A 159 3.08 -4.14 10.90
N SER A 160 3.91 -4.35 9.86
CA SER A 160 4.22 -5.63 9.22
C SER A 160 4.41 -6.79 10.20
N ASP A 161 4.06 -7.98 9.73
CA ASP A 161 4.30 -9.26 10.41
C ASP A 161 5.70 -9.36 11.01
N ASN A 162 5.77 -10.02 12.15
CA ASN A 162 7.03 -10.45 12.76
C ASN A 162 6.84 -11.82 13.42
N PRO A 163 7.87 -12.42 14.05
CA PRO A 163 7.73 -13.75 14.66
C PRO A 163 6.67 -13.86 15.77
N TRP A 164 6.21 -12.74 16.34
CA TRP A 164 5.26 -12.71 17.46
C TRP A 164 3.82 -12.45 17.03
N HIS A 165 3.61 -11.62 16.00
CA HIS A 165 2.27 -11.25 15.51
C HIS A 165 2.16 -11.38 14.00
N ARG A 166 0.93 -11.63 13.54
CA ARG A 166 0.57 -11.65 12.12
C ARG A 166 -0.55 -10.66 11.86
N LEU A 167 -0.49 -9.96 10.74
CA LEU A 167 -1.58 -9.13 10.29
C LEU A 167 -2.64 -10.01 9.62
N HIS A 168 -3.91 -9.75 9.95
CA HIS A 168 -5.04 -10.36 9.28
C HIS A 168 -5.78 -9.30 8.46
N PRO A 169 -5.94 -9.48 7.15
CA PRO A 169 -6.39 -8.41 6.27
C PRO A 169 -7.90 -8.17 6.36
N VAL A 170 -8.27 -6.89 6.42
CA VAL A 170 -9.58 -6.42 5.94
C VAL A 170 -9.38 -5.98 4.48
N GLU A 171 -10.02 -6.66 3.53
CA GLU A 171 -9.80 -6.48 2.08
C GLU A 171 -10.49 -5.24 1.52
N VAL A 172 -10.12 -4.05 1.98
CA VAL A 172 -10.79 -2.79 1.58
C VAL A 172 -10.66 -2.47 0.09
N MET A 173 -9.69 -3.05 -0.62
CA MET A 173 -9.57 -2.91 -2.08
C MET A 173 -10.73 -3.51 -2.88
N LYS A 174 -11.61 -4.30 -2.24
CA LYS A 174 -12.85 -4.83 -2.83
C LYS A 174 -14.08 -3.96 -2.53
N GLU A 175 -13.95 -3.01 -1.60
CA GLU A 175 -15.01 -2.09 -1.19
C GLU A 175 -15.00 -0.83 -2.07
N ALA A 176 -16.19 -0.24 -2.25
CA ALA A 176 -16.33 0.99 -3.02
C ALA A 176 -15.43 2.10 -2.46
N GLY A 177 -14.68 2.75 -3.34
CA GLY A 177 -13.75 3.83 -2.97
C GLY A 177 -12.61 3.41 -2.04
N TYR A 178 -12.43 2.11 -1.82
CA TYR A 178 -11.44 1.53 -0.91
C TYR A 178 -11.62 1.93 0.57
N HIS A 179 -12.87 2.15 0.99
CA HIS A 179 -13.18 2.48 2.39
C HIS A 179 -13.21 1.24 3.28
N LEU A 180 -12.85 1.43 4.55
CA LEU A 180 -13.12 0.42 5.58
C LEU A 180 -14.62 0.44 5.93
N THR A 181 -15.28 -0.70 5.74
CA THR A 181 -16.68 -0.91 6.13
C THR A 181 -16.78 -1.80 7.37
N ALA A 182 -17.87 -1.65 8.13
CA ALA A 182 -18.17 -2.49 9.27
C ALA A 182 -18.38 -3.95 8.85
N GLU A 183 -19.01 -4.18 7.70
CA GLU A 183 -19.22 -5.51 7.14
C GLU A 183 -17.89 -6.20 6.81
N ALA A 184 -16.99 -5.52 6.09
CA ALA A 184 -15.67 -6.07 5.78
C ALA A 184 -14.84 -6.34 7.05
N LEU A 185 -14.94 -5.45 8.06
CA LEU A 185 -14.28 -5.64 9.35
C LEU A 185 -14.82 -6.86 10.09
N GLU A 186 -16.14 -7.01 10.18
CA GLU A 186 -16.79 -8.14 10.86
C GLU A 186 -16.42 -9.46 10.19
N ALA A 187 -16.51 -9.54 8.85
CA ALA A 187 -16.13 -10.73 8.09
C ALA A 187 -14.64 -11.10 8.31
N SER A 188 -13.76 -10.10 8.40
CA SER A 188 -12.34 -10.31 8.69
C SER A 188 -12.09 -10.81 10.12
N ILE A 189 -12.83 -10.29 11.12
CA ILE A 189 -12.78 -10.80 12.50
C ILE A 189 -13.22 -12.25 12.56
N GLU A 190 -14.35 -12.60 11.94
CA GLU A 190 -14.88 -13.96 11.91
C GLU A 190 -13.90 -14.93 11.24
N SER A 191 -13.35 -14.54 10.08
CA SER A 191 -12.31 -15.31 9.37
C SER A 191 -11.06 -15.54 10.23
N ALA A 192 -10.59 -14.51 10.94
CA ALA A 192 -9.46 -14.64 11.85
C ALA A 192 -9.73 -15.63 12.99
N ILE A 193 -10.94 -15.64 13.55
CA ILE A 193 -11.36 -16.57 14.61
C ILE A 193 -11.43 -18.00 14.07
N GLU A 194 -12.00 -18.21 12.87
CA GLU A 194 -12.05 -19.55 12.27
C GLU A 194 -10.66 -20.11 11.97
N LEU A 195 -9.75 -19.28 11.45
CA LEU A 195 -8.36 -19.69 11.22
C LEU A 195 -7.62 -20.01 12.53
N ALA A 196 -7.90 -19.26 13.60
CA ALA A 196 -7.30 -19.51 14.91
C ALA A 196 -7.67 -20.87 15.51
N LYS A 197 -8.78 -21.49 15.09
CA LYS A 197 -9.12 -22.87 15.49
C LYS A 197 -8.16 -23.92 14.91
N ILE A 198 -7.39 -23.55 13.88
CA ILE A 198 -6.45 -24.43 13.17
C ILE A 198 -5.01 -24.20 13.66
N ASP A 199 -4.63 -22.94 13.89
CA ASP A 199 -3.24 -22.57 14.16
C ASP A 199 -3.00 -21.86 15.50
N ASP A 200 -4.01 -21.76 16.36
CA ASP A 200 -4.00 -21.13 17.69
C ASP A 200 -3.63 -19.62 17.69
N GLY A 201 -3.56 -18.97 16.52
CA GLY A 201 -3.22 -17.55 16.38
C GLY A 201 -4.40 -16.61 16.63
N TYR A 202 -5.06 -16.68 17.79
CA TYR A 202 -6.29 -15.92 18.06
C TYR A 202 -6.11 -14.41 17.84
N PRO A 203 -7.12 -13.70 17.29
CA PRO A 203 -7.06 -12.25 17.13
C PRO A 203 -7.11 -11.55 18.49
N LYS A 204 -6.28 -10.52 18.65
CA LYS A 204 -6.15 -9.75 19.90
C LYS A 204 -6.23 -8.24 19.75
N ALA A 205 -6.15 -7.73 18.52
CA ALA A 205 -6.32 -6.32 18.26
C ALA A 205 -6.91 -6.07 16.88
N VAL A 206 -7.62 -4.95 16.76
CA VAL A 206 -7.97 -4.30 15.50
C VAL A 206 -7.17 -3.00 15.42
N LEU A 207 -6.43 -2.81 14.33
CA LEU A 207 -5.65 -1.61 14.07
C LEU A 207 -6.25 -0.84 12.90
N ILE A 208 -6.71 0.37 13.16
CA ILE A 208 -7.30 1.27 12.18
C ILE A 208 -6.40 2.50 12.03
N CYS A 209 -5.90 2.74 10.82
CA CYS A 209 -5.22 3.97 10.45
C CYS A 209 -6.23 4.90 9.76
N ASN A 210 -6.60 6.01 10.41
CA ASN A 210 -7.61 6.94 9.93
C ASN A 210 -7.15 8.39 10.24
N PRO A 211 -6.85 9.22 9.23
CA PRO A 211 -6.86 8.96 7.79
C PRO A 211 -5.85 7.89 7.37
N SER A 212 -6.21 7.11 6.35
CA SER A 212 -5.42 5.96 5.91
C SER A 212 -4.11 6.35 5.24
N ASN A 213 -3.07 5.58 5.55
CA ASN A 213 -1.83 5.49 4.78
C ASN A 213 -1.64 4.02 4.36
N PRO A 214 -1.74 3.67 3.07
CA PRO A 214 -1.46 4.55 1.93
C PRO A 214 -2.67 5.12 1.18
N LEU A 215 -3.91 4.79 1.55
CA LEU A 215 -5.10 5.08 0.73
C LEU A 215 -5.45 6.58 0.70
N GLY A 216 -5.23 7.30 1.80
CA GLY A 216 -5.69 8.68 1.97
C GLY A 216 -7.20 8.83 2.15
N THR A 217 -7.93 7.71 2.31
CA THR A 217 -9.36 7.68 2.66
C THR A 217 -9.56 8.03 4.13
N ILE A 218 -10.77 8.50 4.46
CA ILE A 218 -11.24 8.57 5.85
C ILE A 218 -12.41 7.62 6.07
N ILE A 219 -12.72 7.34 7.33
CA ILE A 219 -13.94 6.62 7.71
C ILE A 219 -14.97 7.66 8.15
N HIS A 220 -16.13 7.66 7.50
CA HIS A 220 -17.24 8.56 7.80
C HIS A 220 -17.97 8.18 9.08
N GLU A 221 -18.71 9.13 9.65
CA GLU A 221 -19.34 9.00 10.97
C GLU A 221 -20.33 7.83 11.02
N GLU A 222 -21.19 7.71 10.01
CA GLU A 222 -22.16 6.62 9.90
C GLU A 222 -21.47 5.24 9.91
N GLU A 223 -20.33 5.12 9.24
CA GLU A 223 -19.59 3.88 9.14
C GLU A 223 -18.77 3.59 10.40
N LEU A 224 -18.19 4.62 11.04
CA LEU A 224 -17.55 4.48 12.35
C LEU A 224 -18.52 4.01 13.43
N LEU A 225 -19.78 4.48 13.42
CA LEU A 225 -20.81 4.01 14.34
C LEU A 225 -21.12 2.52 14.14
N LYS A 226 -21.23 2.06 12.89
CA LYS A 226 -21.40 0.63 12.60
C LYS A 226 -20.18 -0.19 13.01
N ILE A 227 -18.97 0.31 12.77
CA ILE A 227 -17.73 -0.32 13.22
C ILE A 227 -17.72 -0.45 14.75
N ALA A 228 -18.21 0.55 15.48
CA ALA A 228 -18.35 0.46 16.93
C ALA A 228 -19.31 -0.66 17.34
N GLU A 229 -20.45 -0.82 16.65
CA GLU A 229 -21.38 -1.94 16.90
C GLU A 229 -20.72 -3.31 16.67
N VAL A 230 -19.92 -3.44 15.61
CA VAL A 230 -19.13 -4.66 15.37
C VAL A 230 -18.17 -4.90 16.53
N LEU A 231 -17.37 -3.90 16.90
CA LEU A 231 -16.36 -4.04 17.95
C LEU A 231 -16.96 -4.33 19.33
N ARG A 232 -18.21 -3.92 19.62
CA ARG A 232 -18.92 -4.29 20.85
C ARG A 232 -19.19 -5.79 20.97
N LYS A 233 -19.38 -6.49 19.85
CA LYS A 233 -19.57 -7.96 19.82
C LYS A 233 -18.30 -8.72 20.19
N TYR A 234 -17.13 -8.10 20.02
CA TYR A 234 -15.82 -8.72 20.21
C TYR A 234 -15.03 -7.99 21.31
N SER A 235 -15.41 -8.23 22.57
CA SER A 235 -14.85 -7.55 23.76
C SER A 235 -13.37 -7.79 23.98
N ASP A 236 -12.84 -8.92 23.51
CA ASP A 236 -11.47 -9.36 23.77
C ASP A 236 -10.42 -8.71 22.83
N LEU A 237 -10.87 -7.86 21.90
CA LEU A 237 -10.00 -7.15 20.97
C LEU A 237 -9.64 -5.76 21.51
N HIS A 238 -8.35 -5.44 21.54
CA HIS A 238 -7.88 -4.06 21.66
C HIS A 238 -8.17 -3.28 20.39
N ILE A 239 -8.39 -1.97 20.51
CA ILE A 239 -8.69 -1.07 19.40
C ILE A 239 -7.54 -0.07 19.29
N ILE A 240 -6.69 -0.23 18.28
CA ILE A 240 -5.55 0.65 18.03
C ILE A 240 -5.96 1.65 16.96
N LEU A 241 -5.88 2.94 17.29
CA LEU A 241 -6.23 4.03 16.38
C LEU A 241 -4.96 4.79 16.01
N ASP A 242 -4.46 4.61 14.79
CA ASP A 242 -3.38 5.43 14.25
C ASP A 242 -3.96 6.66 13.54
N GLU A 243 -3.91 7.80 14.24
CA GLU A 243 -4.46 9.08 13.80
C GLU A 243 -3.35 10.07 13.40
N ALA A 244 -2.21 9.58 12.90
CA ALA A 244 -1.04 10.41 12.56
C ALA A 244 -1.28 11.48 11.48
N TYR A 245 -2.41 11.45 10.76
CA TYR A 245 -2.79 12.40 9.72
C TYR A 245 -4.04 13.22 10.07
N ALA A 246 -4.54 13.19 11.32
CA ALA A 246 -5.80 13.84 11.71
C ALA A 246 -5.81 15.37 11.46
N GLU A 247 -4.66 16.04 11.57
CA GLU A 247 -4.55 17.47 11.26
C GLU A 247 -4.60 17.79 9.75
N MET A 248 -4.63 16.76 8.90
CA MET A 248 -4.50 16.85 7.44
C MET A 248 -5.68 16.25 6.67
N CYS A 249 -6.86 16.17 7.30
CA CYS A 249 -8.10 15.77 6.64
C CYS A 249 -8.68 16.93 5.83
N TYR A 250 -9.07 16.69 4.58
CA TYR A 250 -9.65 17.69 3.69
C TYR A 250 -11.15 17.90 3.92
N ARG A 251 -11.74 17.05 4.75
CA ARG A 251 -13.10 17.14 5.27
C ARG A 251 -13.06 17.02 6.79
N ASP A 252 -14.17 17.35 7.45
CA ASP A 252 -14.30 17.10 8.87
C ASP A 252 -14.24 15.59 9.14
N MET A 253 -13.32 15.21 10.03
CA MET A 253 -13.06 13.82 10.38
C MET A 253 -13.73 13.53 11.73
N PRO A 254 -14.64 12.53 11.79
CA PRO A 254 -15.18 12.06 13.06
C PRO A 254 -14.12 11.25 13.82
N PHE A 255 -14.10 11.41 15.15
CA PHE A 255 -13.19 10.66 16.03
C PHE A 255 -13.91 9.49 16.68
N PHE A 256 -13.32 8.29 16.56
CA PHE A 256 -13.91 7.06 17.12
C PHE A 256 -14.07 7.15 18.64
N LEU A 257 -13.10 7.75 19.33
CA LEU A 257 -13.16 7.98 20.78
C LEU A 257 -14.40 8.78 21.22
N LYS A 258 -14.87 9.71 20.39
CA LYS A 258 -16.06 10.52 20.66
C LYS A 258 -17.35 9.75 20.39
N LEU A 259 -17.37 8.96 19.32
CA LEU A 259 -18.56 8.22 18.87
C LEU A 259 -18.83 6.95 19.67
N ALA A 260 -17.78 6.34 20.23
CA ALA A 260 -17.86 5.11 21.01
C ALA A 260 -17.12 5.24 22.36
N PRO A 261 -17.53 6.18 23.23
CA PRO A 261 -16.85 6.41 24.51
C PRO A 261 -16.95 5.21 25.47
N ASP A 262 -17.94 4.33 25.26
CA ASP A 262 -18.09 3.07 26.00
C ASP A 262 -16.98 2.05 25.68
N LEU A 263 -16.31 2.19 24.53
CA LEU A 263 -15.20 1.33 24.12
C LEU A 263 -13.83 1.88 24.54
N LYS A 264 -13.80 3.06 25.18
CA LYS A 264 -12.59 3.83 25.49
C LYS A 264 -11.52 3.01 26.22
N ASP A 265 -11.88 2.17 27.18
CA ASP A 265 -10.91 1.37 27.95
C ASP A 265 -10.16 0.32 27.10
N ARG A 266 -10.68 -0.03 25.92
CA ARG A 266 -10.00 -0.91 24.96
C ARG A 266 -9.17 -0.16 23.93
N MET A 267 -9.23 1.18 23.93
CA MET A 267 -8.57 2.01 22.91
C MET A 267 -7.13 2.34 23.28
N ILE A 268 -6.27 2.29 22.26
CA ILE A 268 -4.93 2.87 22.27
C ILE A 268 -4.86 3.83 21.08
N VAL A 269 -4.87 5.13 21.35
CA VAL A 269 -4.82 6.18 20.32
C VAL A 269 -3.39 6.61 20.12
N MET A 270 -2.97 6.74 18.86
CA MET A 270 -1.63 7.14 18.47
C MET A 270 -1.68 8.45 17.69
N ARG A 271 -0.88 9.43 18.11
CA ARG A 271 -0.73 10.69 17.38
C ARG A 271 0.74 11.08 17.23
N SER A 272 1.05 11.85 16.18
CA SER A 272 2.40 12.35 15.96
C SER A 272 2.42 13.73 15.30
N ALA A 273 3.36 14.57 15.76
CA ALA A 273 3.68 15.85 15.11
C ALA A 273 4.37 15.68 13.74
N THR A 274 4.72 14.45 13.36
CA THR A 274 5.52 14.15 12.15
C THR A 274 4.89 14.71 10.88
N LYS A 275 3.57 14.64 10.74
CA LYS A 275 2.86 15.00 9.50
C LYS A 275 2.09 16.30 9.69
N GLY A 276 1.11 16.28 10.60
CA GLY A 276 0.24 17.41 10.89
C GLY A 276 0.98 18.70 11.25
N LEU A 277 2.08 18.61 12.00
CA LEU A 277 2.85 19.79 12.43
C LEU A 277 4.16 19.99 11.65
N SER A 278 4.39 19.23 10.57
CA SER A 278 5.62 19.26 9.78
C SER A 278 6.92 19.02 10.58
N ALA A 279 6.84 18.33 11.72
CA ALA A 279 7.95 18.18 12.67
C ALA A 279 8.59 16.78 12.63
N ALA A 280 8.70 16.18 11.44
CA ALA A 280 9.22 14.81 11.28
C ALA A 280 10.63 14.60 11.86
N GLY A 281 11.47 15.65 11.83
CA GLY A 281 12.83 15.63 12.38
C GLY A 281 12.88 15.67 13.91
N GLU A 282 11.84 16.19 14.57
CA GLU A 282 11.81 16.44 16.02
C GLU A 282 11.37 15.23 16.86
N ARG A 283 10.91 14.17 16.18
CA ARG A 283 10.55 12.88 16.79
C ARG A 283 9.53 13.03 17.94
N MET A 284 8.50 13.83 17.72
CA MET A 284 7.40 14.05 18.67
C MET A 284 6.20 13.16 18.35
N ALA A 285 5.77 12.36 19.32
CA ALA A 285 4.54 11.58 19.27
C ALA A 285 4.00 11.27 20.67
N MET A 286 2.79 10.74 20.72
CA MET A 286 2.19 10.27 21.96
C MET A 286 1.26 9.08 21.72
N LEU A 287 1.01 8.38 22.82
CA LEU A 287 -0.04 7.40 22.99
C LEU A 287 -1.06 7.95 23.97
N MET A 288 -2.33 7.62 23.76
CA MET A 288 -3.36 7.70 24.80
C MET A 288 -3.94 6.32 25.05
N SER A 289 -3.99 5.91 26.31
CA SER A 289 -4.70 4.72 26.77
C SER A 289 -5.53 5.09 27.99
N PHE A 290 -6.62 4.39 28.18
CA PHE A 290 -7.64 4.75 29.16
C PHE A 290 -7.86 3.67 30.22
N ASP A 291 -7.45 2.44 29.90
CA ASP A 291 -7.29 1.38 30.89
C ASP A 291 -5.98 1.59 31.68
N PRO A 292 -6.03 1.71 33.02
CA PRO A 292 -4.84 1.89 33.85
C PRO A 292 -3.82 0.75 33.72
N GLU A 293 -4.27 -0.49 33.54
CA GLU A 293 -3.38 -1.65 33.41
C GLU A 293 -2.60 -1.58 32.09
N MET A 294 -3.29 -1.34 30.98
CA MET A 294 -2.67 -1.12 29.67
C MET A 294 -1.74 0.08 29.69
N THR A 295 -2.13 1.19 30.31
CA THR A 295 -1.29 2.39 30.46
C THR A 295 0.01 2.05 31.19
N SER A 296 -0.06 1.28 32.28
CA SER A 296 1.13 0.84 33.03
C SER A 296 2.04 -0.07 32.19
N LYS A 297 1.47 -0.97 31.38
CA LYS A 297 2.25 -1.87 30.50
C LYS A 297 2.94 -1.09 29.37
N LEU A 298 2.24 -0.16 28.73
CA LEU A 298 2.80 0.73 27.71
C LEU A 298 3.93 1.59 28.29
N LEU A 299 3.75 2.13 29.50
CA LEU A 299 4.79 2.89 30.21
C LEU A 299 6.02 2.05 30.51
N ALA A 300 5.84 0.85 31.07
CA ALA A 300 6.94 -0.09 31.34
C ALA A 300 7.72 -0.42 30.06
N LYS A 301 7.00 -0.62 28.94
CA LYS A 301 7.63 -0.88 27.64
C LYS A 301 8.41 0.34 27.13
N ASN A 302 7.82 1.53 27.20
CA ASN A 302 8.47 2.79 26.81
C ASN A 302 9.78 3.02 27.61
N ILE A 303 9.76 2.76 28.92
CA ILE A 303 10.96 2.80 29.78
C ILE A 303 12.04 1.86 29.25
N SER A 304 11.69 0.60 28.96
CA SER A 304 12.66 -0.39 28.49
C SER A 304 13.26 -0.07 27.12
N LEU A 305 12.49 0.61 26.26
CA LEU A 305 12.90 0.95 24.90
C LEU A 305 13.77 2.20 24.82
N MET A 306 13.45 3.21 25.63
CA MET A 306 14.04 4.55 25.48
C MET A 306 14.14 5.36 26.77
N GLY A 307 13.66 4.85 27.91
CA GLY A 307 13.63 5.57 29.18
C GLY A 307 12.50 6.60 29.22
N HIS A 308 12.65 7.69 28.47
CA HIS A 308 11.63 8.74 28.31
C HIS A 308 11.86 9.54 27.02
N SER A 309 10.83 10.26 26.57
CA SER A 309 10.96 11.16 25.41
C SER A 309 11.75 12.42 25.78
N PRO A 310 12.48 13.09 24.85
CA PRO A 310 13.17 14.34 25.15
C PRO A 310 12.21 15.39 25.74
N ARG A 311 12.55 15.97 26.88
CA ARG A 311 11.67 16.88 27.65
C ARG A 311 11.24 18.10 26.84
N SER A 312 12.15 18.66 26.04
CA SER A 312 11.87 19.73 25.08
C SER A 312 10.80 19.32 24.06
N SER A 313 10.89 18.12 23.48
CA SER A 313 9.93 17.60 22.52
C SER A 313 8.54 17.43 23.13
N GLN A 314 8.44 16.99 24.38
CA GLN A 314 7.17 16.81 25.08
C GLN A 314 6.43 18.15 25.25
N ILE A 315 7.08 19.13 25.88
CA ILE A 315 6.45 20.42 26.20
C ILE A 315 6.15 21.25 24.95
N VAL A 316 7.04 21.20 23.96
CA VAL A 316 6.83 21.90 22.68
C VAL A 316 5.67 21.28 21.92
N TYR A 317 5.56 19.94 21.88
CA TYR A 317 4.44 19.29 21.22
C TYR A 317 3.11 19.63 21.89
N ALA A 318 3.04 19.52 23.23
CA ALA A 318 1.86 19.86 24.00
C ALA A 318 1.39 21.31 23.76
N ARG A 319 2.30 22.28 23.87
CA ARG A 319 1.98 23.69 23.66
C ARG A 319 1.60 23.99 22.21
N THR A 320 2.26 23.34 21.23
CA THR A 320 1.89 23.50 19.82
C THR A 320 0.48 22.97 19.55
N MET A 321 0.13 21.80 20.08
CA MET A 321 -1.23 21.26 19.93
C MET A 321 -2.29 22.12 20.63
N SER A 322 -1.97 22.68 21.79
CA SER A 322 -2.85 23.62 22.51
C SER A 322 -3.09 24.91 21.70
N ALA A 323 -2.06 25.41 21.00
CA ALA A 323 -2.16 26.60 20.15
C ALA A 323 -2.67 26.31 18.73
N PHE A 324 -2.76 25.03 18.32
CA PHE A 324 -3.15 24.65 16.97
C PHE A 324 -4.64 24.92 16.76
N ASN A 325 -4.93 25.88 15.88
CA ASN A 325 -6.29 26.36 15.63
C ASN A 325 -6.78 25.99 14.22
N GLN A 326 -8.06 26.30 13.97
CA GLN A 326 -8.69 25.98 12.69
C GLN A 326 -8.07 26.75 11.50
N GLU A 327 -7.53 27.96 11.71
CA GLU A 327 -6.91 28.75 10.65
C GLU A 327 -5.63 28.06 10.13
N GLU A 328 -4.76 27.62 11.03
CA GLU A 328 -3.54 26.87 10.68
C GLU A 328 -3.86 25.50 10.06
N ARG A 329 -4.98 24.89 10.47
CA ARG A 329 -5.50 23.68 9.83
C ARG A 329 -5.91 23.93 8.38
N VAL A 330 -6.68 24.98 8.10
CA VAL A 330 -7.19 25.31 6.75
C VAL A 330 -6.03 25.62 5.79
N LYS A 331 -5.09 26.49 6.17
CA LYS A 331 -3.93 26.83 5.31
C LYS A 331 -3.13 25.59 4.89
N ARG A 332 -2.98 24.65 5.83
CA ARG A 332 -2.27 23.39 5.62
C ARG A 332 -3.05 22.46 4.69
N ILE A 333 -4.35 22.30 4.92
CA ILE A 333 -5.24 21.53 4.05
C ILE A 333 -5.15 22.05 2.61
N GLU A 334 -5.34 23.35 2.40
CA GLU A 334 -5.29 23.97 1.08
C GLU A 334 -3.94 23.74 0.38
N PHE A 335 -2.83 23.84 1.14
CA PHE A 335 -1.49 23.64 0.60
C PHE A 335 -1.26 22.23 0.01
N TYR A 336 -1.78 21.19 0.67
CA TYR A 336 -1.64 19.80 0.22
C TYR A 336 -2.74 19.37 -0.74
N LYS A 337 -4.00 19.76 -0.48
CA LYS A 337 -5.16 19.38 -1.29
C LYS A 337 -4.95 19.75 -2.75
N ARG A 338 -4.54 21.00 -3.03
CA ARG A 338 -4.27 21.45 -4.42
C ARG A 338 -3.22 20.61 -5.16
N LYS A 339 -2.26 20.00 -4.43
CA LYS A 339 -1.23 19.13 -5.01
C LYS A 339 -1.74 17.71 -5.24
N VAL A 340 -2.53 17.21 -4.30
CA VAL A 340 -3.24 15.93 -4.43
C VAL A 340 -4.20 15.98 -5.60
N ASP A 341 -5.05 17.01 -5.66
CA ASP A 341 -6.01 17.24 -6.75
C ASP A 341 -5.28 17.27 -8.10
N TYR A 342 -4.20 18.06 -8.21
CA TYR A 342 -3.41 18.13 -9.44
C TYR A 342 -2.86 16.76 -9.90
N VAL A 343 -2.30 15.97 -8.98
CA VAL A 343 -1.75 14.64 -9.32
C VAL A 343 -2.88 13.68 -9.69
N ALA A 344 -3.97 13.66 -8.93
CA ALA A 344 -5.13 12.79 -9.19
C ALA A 344 -5.78 13.11 -10.55
N GLU A 345 -5.95 14.39 -10.87
CA GLU A 345 -6.49 14.84 -12.17
C GLU A 345 -5.58 14.45 -13.33
N ARG A 346 -4.26 14.63 -13.20
CA ARG A 346 -3.28 14.21 -14.23
C ARG A 346 -3.30 12.70 -14.44
N LEU A 347 -3.34 11.91 -13.36
CA LEU A 347 -3.44 10.45 -13.45
C LEU A 347 -4.72 10.02 -14.14
N LYS A 348 -5.86 10.66 -13.83
CA LYS A 348 -7.12 10.42 -14.51
C LYS A 348 -7.04 10.76 -16.00
N SER A 349 -6.49 11.92 -16.37
CA SER A 349 -6.39 12.34 -17.77
C SER A 349 -5.49 11.44 -18.61
N MET A 350 -4.48 10.80 -18.00
CA MET A 350 -3.62 9.83 -18.68
C MET A 350 -4.10 8.38 -18.53
N GLY A 351 -5.29 8.12 -17.95
CA GLY A 351 -5.81 6.77 -17.77
C GLY A 351 -4.97 5.88 -16.84
N ALA A 352 -4.33 6.47 -15.83
CA ALA A 352 -3.51 5.79 -14.81
C ALA A 352 -4.06 5.97 -13.37
N ALA A 353 -5.28 6.51 -13.22
CA ALA A 353 -5.96 6.49 -11.93
C ALA A 353 -6.27 5.06 -11.49
N MET A 354 -6.57 4.88 -10.20
CA MET A 354 -7.02 3.60 -9.68
C MET A 354 -8.31 3.12 -10.39
N PRO A 355 -8.54 1.80 -10.51
CA PRO A 355 -9.67 1.29 -11.28
C PRO A 355 -11.06 1.59 -10.71
N ASP A 356 -11.17 1.77 -9.38
CA ASP A 356 -12.45 2.15 -8.77
C ASP A 356 -12.68 3.66 -8.96
N PRO A 357 -13.74 4.08 -9.67
CA PRO A 357 -14.03 5.49 -9.93
C PRO A 357 -14.46 6.28 -8.68
N ASP A 358 -14.89 5.59 -7.61
CA ASP A 358 -15.35 6.21 -6.37
C ASP A 358 -14.17 6.53 -5.43
N TYR A 359 -12.97 6.03 -5.73
CA TYR A 359 -11.77 6.31 -4.93
C TYR A 359 -11.42 7.81 -4.95
N GLN A 360 -11.39 8.41 -3.76
CA GLN A 360 -10.98 9.80 -3.54
C GLN A 360 -10.00 9.89 -2.38
N VAL A 361 -9.06 10.83 -2.49
CA VAL A 361 -8.16 11.17 -1.40
C VAL A 361 -8.82 12.25 -0.54
N GLU A 362 -9.13 11.90 0.69
CA GLU A 362 -9.87 12.75 1.62
C GLU A 362 -9.01 13.28 2.76
N GLY A 363 -7.79 12.78 2.90
CA GLY A 363 -6.79 13.29 3.81
C GLY A 363 -5.39 12.85 3.43
N SER A 364 -4.41 13.17 4.28
CA SER A 364 -2.99 12.90 4.05
C SER A 364 -2.43 13.71 2.86
N PHE A 365 -1.50 13.13 2.10
CA PHE A 365 -0.95 13.69 0.86
C PHE A 365 -0.48 12.55 -0.07
N TYR A 366 -1.15 11.40 -0.02
CA TYR A 366 -0.85 10.24 -0.86
C TYR A 366 -1.94 10.06 -1.91
N VAL A 367 -1.52 9.75 -3.13
CA VAL A 367 -2.42 9.35 -4.22
C VAL A 367 -1.98 7.99 -4.72
N LEU A 368 -2.93 7.07 -4.89
CA LEU A 368 -2.69 5.79 -5.52
C LEU A 368 -2.84 5.88 -7.05
N THR A 369 -2.08 5.05 -7.77
CA THR A 369 -2.04 5.00 -9.24
C THR A 369 -1.89 3.57 -9.74
N ASP A 370 -2.47 3.28 -10.89
CA ASP A 370 -2.30 2.02 -11.62
C ASP A 370 -1.32 2.22 -12.78
N LEU A 371 -0.15 1.61 -12.65
CA LEU A 371 0.92 1.64 -13.65
C LEU A 371 1.17 0.25 -14.26
N SER A 372 0.22 -0.67 -14.18
CA SER A 372 0.28 -2.01 -14.80
C SER A 372 0.56 -1.96 -16.31
N ASP A 373 0.25 -0.85 -16.98
CA ASP A 373 0.57 -0.63 -18.38
C ASP A 373 2.08 -0.62 -18.68
N LEU A 374 2.93 -0.47 -17.66
CA LEU A 374 4.38 -0.51 -17.78
C LEU A 374 4.96 -1.94 -17.64
N PHE A 375 4.13 -2.94 -17.33
CA PHE A 375 4.56 -4.34 -17.33
C PHE A 375 4.94 -4.85 -18.73
N GLY A 376 5.94 -5.72 -18.76
CA GLY A 376 6.53 -6.32 -19.95
C GLY A 376 7.68 -5.52 -20.57
N LEU A 377 8.01 -4.34 -20.04
CA LEU A 377 9.19 -3.56 -20.47
C LEU A 377 10.48 -4.23 -19.99
N ASP A 378 11.54 -4.16 -20.80
CA ASP A 378 12.85 -4.69 -20.41
C ASP A 378 13.46 -3.85 -19.28
N LEU A 379 13.97 -4.52 -18.25
CA LEU A 379 14.61 -3.83 -17.12
C LEU A 379 15.89 -3.12 -17.59
N PRO A 380 16.14 -1.86 -17.18
CA PRO A 380 17.42 -1.20 -17.35
C PRO A 380 18.56 -1.95 -16.64
N GLU A 381 19.78 -1.90 -17.16
CA GLU A 381 20.94 -2.60 -16.55
C GLU A 381 21.18 -2.23 -15.08
N ASP A 382 21.01 -0.96 -14.72
CA ASP A 382 21.11 -0.53 -13.32
C ASP A 382 19.99 -1.08 -12.44
N SER A 383 18.79 -1.27 -12.98
CA SER A 383 17.69 -1.94 -12.27
C SER A 383 18.03 -3.41 -12.05
N LYS A 384 18.54 -4.10 -13.09
CA LYS A 384 18.98 -5.49 -12.98
C LYS A 384 20.04 -5.67 -11.90
N ARG A 385 21.03 -4.76 -11.86
CA ARG A 385 22.08 -4.74 -10.85
C ARG A 385 21.53 -4.51 -9.44
N ALA A 386 20.63 -3.54 -9.26
CA ALA A 386 20.08 -3.23 -7.93
C ALA A 386 19.18 -4.37 -7.39
N LEU A 387 18.37 -4.97 -8.27
CA LEU A 387 17.47 -6.07 -7.91
C LEU A 387 18.21 -7.40 -7.77
N GLY A 388 19.31 -7.59 -8.51
CA GLY A 388 20.04 -8.85 -8.61
C GLY A 388 19.36 -9.86 -9.54
N LYS A 389 18.49 -9.42 -10.46
CA LYS A 389 17.80 -10.26 -11.45
C LYS A 389 17.66 -9.57 -12.80
N GLY A 390 17.66 -10.35 -13.87
CA GLY A 390 17.42 -9.90 -15.24
C GLY A 390 15.94 -9.94 -15.64
N GLY A 391 15.66 -9.75 -16.92
CA GLY A 391 14.32 -9.93 -17.49
C GLY A 391 13.52 -8.65 -17.69
N ARG A 392 12.20 -8.78 -17.58
CA ARG A 392 11.21 -7.75 -17.84
C ARG A 392 10.48 -7.38 -16.56
N VAL A 393 9.92 -6.17 -16.54
CA VAL A 393 9.05 -5.72 -15.45
C VAL A 393 7.80 -6.60 -15.41
N SER A 394 7.61 -7.26 -14.28
CA SER A 394 6.52 -8.18 -13.95
C SER A 394 5.96 -7.94 -12.55
N THR A 395 6.70 -7.21 -11.70
CA THR A 395 6.24 -6.78 -10.38
C THR A 395 6.28 -5.27 -10.20
N ASP A 396 5.54 -4.75 -9.23
CA ASP A 396 5.53 -3.33 -8.86
C ASP A 396 6.86 -2.87 -8.23
N GLU A 397 7.59 -3.76 -7.54
CA GLU A 397 8.97 -3.51 -7.08
C GLU A 397 9.91 -3.31 -8.27
N GLU A 398 9.86 -4.21 -9.26
CA GLU A 398 10.62 -4.04 -10.51
C GLU A 398 10.26 -2.74 -11.22
N LEU A 399 8.98 -2.38 -11.22
CA LEU A 399 8.50 -1.13 -11.80
C LEU A 399 9.04 0.11 -11.05
N ALA A 400 9.09 0.06 -9.71
CA ALA A 400 9.67 1.13 -8.90
C ALA A 400 11.13 1.40 -9.25
N TYR A 401 11.92 0.32 -9.41
CA TYR A 401 13.32 0.41 -9.81
C TYR A 401 13.50 0.81 -11.27
N TYR A 402 12.61 0.34 -12.17
CA TYR A 402 12.56 0.80 -13.56
C TYR A 402 12.41 2.32 -13.61
N LEU A 403 11.37 2.88 -12.97
CA LEU A 403 11.10 4.32 -12.98
C LEU A 403 12.22 5.12 -12.31
N LEU A 404 12.82 4.57 -11.24
CA LEU A 404 13.96 5.20 -10.57
C LEU A 404 15.16 5.38 -11.50
N PHE A 405 15.54 4.33 -12.23
CA PHE A 405 16.74 4.37 -13.07
C PHE A 405 16.50 4.92 -14.47
N LYS A 406 15.33 4.65 -15.05
CA LYS A 406 14.96 5.09 -16.40
C LYS A 406 14.48 6.54 -16.41
N ASP A 407 13.51 6.87 -15.56
CA ASP A 407 12.79 8.15 -15.61
C ASP A 407 13.15 9.07 -14.43
N ARG A 408 14.08 8.61 -13.56
CA ARG A 408 14.56 9.36 -12.37
C ARG A 408 13.43 9.71 -11.40
N ILE A 409 12.40 8.85 -11.33
CA ILE A 409 11.24 9.00 -10.46
C ILE A 409 11.27 7.89 -9.41
N MET A 410 11.31 8.26 -8.13
CA MET A 410 11.13 7.33 -7.02
C MET A 410 9.71 7.45 -6.46
N ILE A 411 8.90 6.41 -6.65
CA ILE A 411 7.57 6.22 -6.03
C ILE A 411 7.55 4.88 -5.29
N ALA A 412 6.53 4.62 -4.47
CA ALA A 412 6.49 3.41 -3.65
C ALA A 412 5.53 2.37 -4.22
N PRO A 413 5.95 1.11 -4.41
CA PRO A 413 5.05 0.02 -4.80
C PRO A 413 4.07 -0.34 -3.68
N LEU A 414 2.84 -0.73 -4.01
CA LEU A 414 1.84 -1.12 -3.02
C LEU A 414 2.13 -2.49 -2.38
N SER A 415 2.94 -3.33 -3.01
CA SER A 415 3.42 -4.58 -2.40
C SER A 415 4.18 -4.36 -1.10
N TYR A 416 4.82 -3.21 -0.93
CA TYR A 416 5.46 -2.85 0.33
C TYR A 416 4.46 -2.57 1.46
N PHE A 417 3.19 -2.34 1.10
CA PHE A 417 2.06 -2.08 1.99
C PHE A 417 1.13 -3.29 2.10
N GLY A 418 1.60 -4.49 1.75
CA GLY A 418 0.87 -5.75 1.93
C GLY A 418 0.02 -6.17 0.73
N MET A 419 0.06 -5.46 -0.40
CA MET A 419 -0.62 -5.91 -1.62
C MET A 419 0.19 -6.98 -2.36
N ARG A 420 -0.48 -7.65 -3.31
CA ARG A 420 0.22 -8.45 -4.32
C ARG A 420 1.16 -7.58 -5.14
N ASP A 421 2.27 -8.15 -5.58
CA ASP A 421 3.30 -7.45 -6.35
C ASP A 421 3.04 -7.44 -7.86
N ASP A 422 2.12 -8.26 -8.36
CA ASP A 422 1.81 -8.43 -9.78
C ASP A 422 0.64 -7.58 -10.30
N VAL A 423 0.19 -6.58 -9.52
CA VAL A 423 -0.94 -5.69 -9.89
C VAL A 423 -0.50 -4.35 -10.46
N GLY A 424 0.71 -3.87 -10.14
CA GLY A 424 1.24 -2.61 -10.68
C GLY A 424 0.72 -1.33 -10.01
N TYR A 425 0.11 -1.45 -8.83
CA TYR A 425 -0.36 -0.30 -8.06
C TYR A 425 0.78 0.37 -7.30
N MET A 426 0.83 1.69 -7.36
CA MET A 426 1.88 2.50 -6.73
C MET A 426 1.27 3.63 -5.89
N ARG A 427 2.02 4.09 -4.88
CA ARG A 427 1.71 5.25 -4.06
C ARG A 427 2.63 6.42 -4.41
N ILE A 428 2.02 7.56 -4.70
CA ILE A 428 2.69 8.84 -4.95
C ILE A 428 2.49 9.77 -3.76
N THR A 429 3.58 10.35 -3.27
CA THR A 429 3.60 11.40 -2.25
C THR A 429 3.49 12.78 -2.92
N CYS A 430 2.40 13.49 -2.65
CA CYS A 430 2.03 14.76 -3.28
C CYS A 430 2.46 15.98 -2.45
N SER A 431 3.64 15.93 -1.82
CA SER A 431 4.12 17.00 -0.96
C SER A 431 5.16 17.92 -1.62
N SER A 432 5.82 17.50 -2.69
CA SER A 432 6.89 18.26 -3.37
C SER A 432 6.42 19.61 -3.94
N ARG A 433 7.35 20.37 -4.52
CA ARG A 433 7.00 21.64 -5.19
C ARG A 433 6.16 21.35 -6.43
N GLU A 434 5.26 22.27 -6.80
CA GLU A 434 4.41 22.10 -7.98
C GLU A 434 5.20 21.84 -9.26
N SER A 435 6.33 22.52 -9.46
CA SER A 435 7.19 22.29 -10.62
C SER A 435 7.76 20.87 -10.66
N GLU A 436 8.10 20.29 -9.50
CA GLU A 436 8.55 18.89 -9.41
C GLU A 436 7.40 17.92 -9.65
N LEU A 437 6.18 18.22 -9.17
CA LEU A 437 5.00 17.40 -9.43
C LEU A 437 4.61 17.44 -10.92
N LYS A 438 4.68 18.62 -11.56
CA LYS A 438 4.46 18.78 -13.01
C LYS A 438 5.43 17.93 -13.81
N GLU A 439 6.72 18.11 -13.57
CA GLU A 439 7.78 17.34 -14.21
C GLU A 439 7.62 15.83 -14.01
N MET A 440 7.27 15.39 -12.80
CA MET A 440 7.03 13.98 -12.52
C MET A 440 5.86 13.42 -13.34
N MET A 441 4.75 14.15 -13.41
CA MET A 441 3.58 13.74 -14.21
C MET A 441 3.91 13.70 -15.69
N ASP A 442 4.68 14.68 -16.20
CA ASP A 442 5.08 14.73 -17.62
C ASP A 442 5.98 13.54 -17.99
N ARG A 443 6.93 13.17 -17.12
CA ARG A 443 7.77 11.97 -17.33
C ARG A 443 6.97 10.67 -17.26
N LEU A 444 6.04 10.54 -16.30
CA LEU A 444 5.17 9.37 -16.20
C LEU A 444 4.26 9.23 -17.41
N GLU A 445 3.65 10.33 -17.86
CA GLU A 445 2.78 10.34 -19.04
C GLU A 445 3.54 9.94 -20.30
N ASN A 446 4.74 10.48 -20.52
CA ASN A 446 5.62 10.10 -21.63
C ASN A 446 5.97 8.60 -21.59
N ARG A 447 6.32 8.07 -20.40
CA ARG A 447 6.67 6.66 -20.22
C ARG A 447 5.48 5.74 -20.48
N LEU A 448 4.29 6.11 -20.01
CA LEU A 448 3.05 5.38 -20.26
C LEU A 448 2.69 5.39 -21.75
N LEU A 449 2.80 6.54 -22.41
CA LEU A 449 2.53 6.65 -23.84
C LEU A 449 3.49 5.77 -24.65
N GLU A 450 4.79 5.80 -24.35
CA GLU A 450 5.79 4.95 -24.99
C GLU A 450 5.46 3.45 -24.83
N ALA A 451 5.18 3.02 -23.60
CA ALA A 451 4.83 1.62 -23.31
C ALA A 451 3.55 1.17 -24.03
N ARG A 452 2.52 2.03 -24.05
CA ARG A 452 1.25 1.76 -24.71
C ARG A 452 1.40 1.71 -26.22
N LEU A 453 2.20 2.58 -26.84
CA LEU A 453 2.47 2.54 -28.28
C LEU A 453 3.24 1.27 -28.69
N ILE A 454 4.22 0.84 -27.88
CA ILE A 454 4.91 -0.44 -28.10
C ILE A 454 3.90 -1.59 -28.04
N ARG A 455 3.04 -1.62 -27.02
CA ARG A 455 2.00 -2.64 -26.90
C ARG A 455 1.01 -2.63 -28.06
N GLN A 456 0.63 -1.44 -28.52
CA GLN A 456 -0.27 -1.25 -29.67
C GLN A 456 0.33 -1.86 -30.93
N GLN A 457 1.61 -1.58 -31.22
CA GLN A 457 2.32 -2.16 -32.36
C GLN A 457 2.34 -3.70 -32.29
N VAL A 458 2.65 -4.26 -31.12
CA VAL A 458 2.64 -5.73 -30.92
C VAL A 458 1.25 -6.32 -31.13
N LEU A 459 0.19 -5.69 -30.62
CA LEU A 459 -1.18 -6.15 -30.81
C LEU A 459 -1.58 -6.09 -32.29
N ILE A 460 -1.29 -4.98 -32.98
CA ILE A 460 -1.56 -4.81 -34.41
C ILE A 460 -0.84 -5.88 -35.24
N GLU A 461 0.44 -6.14 -34.96
CA GLU A 461 1.21 -7.18 -35.66
C GLU A 461 0.61 -8.56 -35.46
N LYS A 462 0.24 -8.92 -34.22
CA LYS A 462 -0.44 -10.18 -33.93
C LYS A 462 -1.77 -10.32 -34.66
N ILE A 463 -2.59 -9.27 -34.67
CA ILE A 463 -3.88 -9.29 -35.38
C ILE A 463 -3.66 -9.43 -36.89
N LYS A 464 -2.71 -8.68 -37.48
CA LYS A 464 -2.36 -8.79 -38.91
C LYS A 464 -1.93 -10.20 -39.28
N ASN A 465 -1.12 -10.86 -38.44
CA ASN A 465 -0.73 -12.25 -38.67
C ASN A 465 -1.93 -13.21 -38.62
N CYS A 466 -2.89 -13.00 -37.70
CA CYS A 466 -4.13 -13.79 -37.69
C CYS A 466 -5.02 -13.52 -38.91
N LEU A 467 -5.04 -12.28 -39.41
CA LEU A 467 -5.86 -11.87 -40.56
C LEU A 467 -5.45 -12.52 -41.88
N GLN A 468 -4.16 -12.85 -42.06
CA GLN A 468 -3.67 -13.56 -43.25
C GLN A 468 -4.41 -14.89 -43.50
N GLY A 469 -4.88 -15.56 -42.44
CA GLY A 469 -5.67 -16.79 -42.55
C GLY A 469 -7.17 -16.56 -42.82
N ILE A 470 -7.66 -15.33 -42.67
CA ILE A 470 -9.08 -14.95 -42.82
C ILE A 470 -9.37 -14.40 -44.22
N GLU A 471 -8.38 -13.79 -44.89
CA GLU A 471 -8.55 -13.19 -46.22
C GLU A 471 -9.15 -14.17 -47.24
N SER A 472 -8.73 -15.44 -47.21
CA SER A 472 -9.22 -16.48 -48.11
C SER A 472 -10.57 -17.09 -47.71
N SER A 473 -10.97 -17.00 -46.43
CA SER A 473 -12.17 -17.64 -45.89
C SER A 473 -13.35 -16.67 -45.67
N ASN A 474 -13.08 -15.40 -45.37
CA ASN A 474 -14.08 -14.35 -45.20
C ASN A 474 -13.51 -12.96 -45.56
N PRO A 475 -13.49 -12.59 -46.86
CA PRO A 475 -12.93 -11.32 -47.33
C PRO A 475 -13.60 -10.08 -46.75
N SER A 476 -14.91 -10.13 -46.49
CA SER A 476 -15.67 -9.00 -45.93
C SER A 476 -15.24 -8.71 -44.49
N LEU A 477 -15.09 -9.76 -43.67
CA LEU A 477 -14.60 -9.61 -42.30
C LEU A 477 -13.14 -9.16 -42.28
N HIS A 478 -12.31 -9.67 -43.19
CA HIS A 478 -10.94 -9.22 -43.36
C HIS A 478 -10.85 -7.71 -43.65
N GLN A 479 -11.70 -7.21 -44.56
CA GLN A 479 -11.75 -5.79 -44.89
C GLN A 479 -12.19 -4.94 -43.69
N GLU A 480 -13.28 -5.31 -43.01
CA GLU A 480 -13.79 -4.57 -41.84
C GLU A 480 -12.75 -4.48 -40.72
N LEU A 481 -12.07 -5.59 -40.41
CA LEU A 481 -11.03 -5.64 -39.39
C LEU A 481 -9.79 -4.83 -39.81
N SER A 482 -9.42 -4.88 -41.09
CA SER A 482 -8.30 -4.09 -41.63
C SER A 482 -8.56 -2.59 -41.56
N GLU A 483 -9.77 -2.15 -41.88
CA GLU A 483 -10.17 -0.74 -41.76
C GLU A 483 -10.14 -0.28 -40.29
N LYS A 484 -10.67 -1.07 -39.37
CA LYS A 484 -10.60 -0.78 -37.91
C LYS A 484 -9.16 -0.66 -37.42
N ILE A 485 -8.28 -1.58 -37.81
CA ILE A 485 -6.85 -1.52 -37.44
C ILE A 485 -6.19 -0.26 -38.00
N ASN A 486 -6.48 0.13 -39.24
CA ASN A 486 -5.89 1.32 -39.83
C ASN A 486 -6.25 2.57 -39.03
N VAL A 487 -7.51 2.71 -38.59
CA VAL A 487 -7.95 3.81 -37.72
C VAL A 487 -7.18 3.81 -36.40
N LEU A 488 -7.09 2.65 -35.74
CA LEU A 488 -6.39 2.50 -34.45
C LEU A 488 -4.86 2.62 -34.56
N SER A 489 -4.30 2.49 -35.77
CA SER A 489 -2.86 2.60 -36.03
C SER A 489 -2.37 4.03 -36.33
N LEU A 490 -3.29 4.99 -36.40
CA LEU A 490 -2.93 6.39 -36.55
C LEU A 490 -2.09 6.85 -35.35
N LYS A 491 -1.07 7.67 -35.60
CA LYS A 491 -0.19 8.17 -34.54
C LYS A 491 -0.96 9.14 -33.64
N GLU A 492 -1.51 8.60 -32.56
CA GLU A 492 -2.12 9.37 -31.49
C GLU A 492 -1.07 9.77 -30.44
N THR A 493 -1.18 10.98 -29.91
CA THR A 493 -0.28 11.47 -28.85
C THR A 493 -0.96 11.48 -27.47
N ASN A 494 -2.28 11.27 -27.42
CA ASN A 494 -3.02 11.20 -26.18
C ASN A 494 -2.85 9.84 -25.47
N CYS A 495 -2.34 9.87 -24.24
CA CYS A 495 -2.05 8.68 -23.47
C CYS A 495 -3.29 7.83 -23.17
N LEU A 496 -4.44 8.45 -22.87
CA LEU A 496 -5.70 7.75 -22.57
C LEU A 496 -6.28 7.08 -23.81
N ILE A 497 -6.29 7.77 -24.97
CA ILE A 497 -6.82 7.20 -26.22
C ILE A 497 -6.03 5.95 -26.61
N VAL A 498 -4.69 5.98 -26.54
CA VAL A 498 -3.87 4.78 -26.86
C VAL A 498 -4.16 3.63 -25.89
N LYS A 499 -4.53 3.89 -24.62
CA LYS A 499 -4.96 2.85 -23.68
C LYS A 499 -6.28 2.22 -24.14
N GLU A 500 -7.26 3.03 -24.48
CA GLU A 500 -8.58 2.58 -24.96
C GLU A 500 -8.43 1.77 -26.27
N ASP A 501 -7.61 2.26 -27.21
CA ASP A 501 -7.30 1.56 -28.46
C ASP A 501 -6.65 0.20 -28.19
N ASN A 502 -5.70 0.12 -27.25
CA ASN A 502 -5.10 -1.15 -26.84
C ASN A 502 -6.10 -2.13 -26.26
N GLN A 503 -7.09 -1.67 -25.50
CA GLN A 503 -8.17 -2.52 -24.99
C GLN A 503 -9.04 -3.06 -26.13
N ILE A 504 -9.37 -2.22 -27.11
CA ILE A 504 -10.12 -2.62 -28.31
C ILE A 504 -9.32 -3.68 -29.09
N LEU A 505 -8.03 -3.42 -29.37
CA LEU A 505 -7.16 -4.36 -30.10
C LEU A 505 -7.00 -5.68 -29.36
N ALA A 506 -6.81 -5.66 -28.03
CA ALA A 506 -6.71 -6.88 -27.22
C ALA A 506 -8.00 -7.71 -27.28
N LYS A 507 -9.17 -7.06 -27.22
CA LYS A 507 -10.48 -7.71 -27.38
C LYS A 507 -10.70 -8.26 -28.79
N MET A 508 -10.22 -7.55 -29.82
CA MET A 508 -10.24 -8.05 -31.20
C MET A 508 -9.39 -9.31 -31.34
N LEU A 509 -8.15 -9.29 -30.83
CA LEU A 509 -7.24 -10.42 -30.92
C LEU A 509 -7.79 -11.68 -30.22
N SER A 510 -8.38 -11.52 -29.03
CA SER A 510 -8.99 -12.65 -28.30
C SER A 510 -10.22 -13.21 -29.04
N THR A 511 -11.03 -12.35 -29.66
CA THR A 511 -12.18 -12.77 -30.47
C THR A 511 -11.74 -13.57 -31.71
N ILE A 512 -10.66 -13.15 -32.37
CA ILE A 512 -10.10 -13.86 -33.53
C ILE A 512 -9.56 -15.25 -33.13
N HIS A 513 -8.86 -15.36 -32.00
CA HIS A 513 -8.33 -16.63 -31.51
C HIS A 513 -9.42 -17.65 -31.12
N VAL A 514 -10.57 -17.20 -30.64
CA VAL A 514 -11.68 -18.07 -30.21
C VAL A 514 -12.54 -18.57 -31.38
N THR A 515 -12.41 -17.99 -32.58
CA THR A 515 -13.21 -18.40 -33.74
C THR A 515 -12.56 -19.63 -34.41
N PRO A 516 -13.15 -20.83 -34.37
CA PRO A 516 -12.57 -21.99 -35.04
C PRO A 516 -12.57 -21.75 -36.55
N GLN A 517 -11.45 -22.02 -37.23
CA GLN A 517 -11.44 -22.16 -38.69
C GLN A 517 -12.34 -23.35 -39.06
N LYS A 518 -13.62 -23.10 -39.32
CA LYS A 518 -14.49 -24.08 -39.98
C LYS A 518 -14.01 -24.25 -41.41
N THR A 519 -13.23 -25.30 -41.64
CA THR A 519 -13.10 -25.90 -42.96
C THR A 519 -14.38 -26.66 -43.28
N SER A 520 -15.19 -26.15 -44.19
CA SER A 520 -15.75 -26.91 -45.34
C SER A 520 -16.88 -26.16 -46.04
N ASN A 521 -16.84 -26.29 -47.37
CA ASN A 521 -17.86 -25.97 -48.35
C ASN A 521 -19.27 -26.39 -47.92
N GLU A 522 -20.26 -25.51 -48.09
CA GLU A 522 -21.32 -25.62 -49.11
C GLU A 522 -22.22 -24.38 -49.07
N GLY A 523 -22.72 -23.98 -50.24
CA GLY A 523 -23.24 -22.64 -50.52
C GLY A 523 -24.64 -22.32 -50.01
N GLY A 524 -24.95 -21.02 -50.00
CA GLY A 524 -26.30 -20.47 -49.85
C GLY A 524 -26.35 -19.12 -49.11
N SER A 525 -26.84 -18.08 -49.78
CA SER A 525 -27.12 -16.71 -49.27
C SER A 525 -28.61 -16.40 -49.56
N PRO A 526 -29.30 -15.37 -48.99
CA PRO A 526 -28.90 -14.33 -48.01
C PRO A 526 -29.88 -14.16 -46.80
N SER A 527 -29.53 -13.22 -45.88
CA SER A 527 -30.29 -12.63 -44.75
C SER A 527 -30.16 -13.39 -43.41
N VAL A 528 -29.33 -12.96 -42.45
CA VAL A 528 -29.56 -11.86 -41.47
C VAL A 528 -31.00 -11.92 -40.98
N THR A 529 -31.35 -12.47 -39.81
CA THR A 529 -31.06 -11.94 -38.47
C THR A 529 -31.55 -12.98 -37.43
N THR A 530 -30.95 -13.00 -36.23
CA THR A 530 -31.47 -13.67 -35.00
C THR A 530 -31.06 -15.12 -34.73
N LEU A 531 -29.77 -15.47 -34.70
CA LEU A 531 -29.30 -16.77 -34.17
C LEU A 531 -28.00 -16.66 -33.34
N GLN A 532 -27.88 -15.56 -32.59
CA GLN A 532 -26.84 -15.35 -31.58
C GLN A 532 -27.17 -15.94 -30.20
N SER A 533 -28.35 -16.56 -29.96
CA SER A 533 -28.76 -16.96 -28.60
C SER A 533 -28.98 -18.46 -28.35
N PHE A 534 -28.94 -19.36 -29.34
CA PHE A 534 -29.45 -20.73 -29.15
C PHE A 534 -28.41 -21.88 -29.16
N PHE A 535 -27.24 -21.74 -29.81
CA PHE A 535 -26.33 -22.89 -29.96
C PHE A 535 -25.14 -22.92 -28.99
N ARG A 536 -25.21 -22.14 -27.90
CA ARG A 536 -24.45 -22.41 -26.67
C ARG A 536 -25.16 -23.54 -25.92
N GLY A 537 -24.76 -24.77 -26.20
CA GLY A 537 -25.11 -25.95 -25.42
C GLY A 537 -25.17 -27.19 -26.28
N HIS A 538 -24.28 -28.15 -26.02
CA HIS A 538 -24.31 -29.56 -26.47
C HIS A 538 -23.40 -30.02 -27.62
N LEU A 539 -22.28 -29.36 -27.92
CA LEU A 539 -21.26 -29.97 -28.80
C LEU A 539 -19.86 -29.86 -28.17
N ASP A 540 -19.51 -30.83 -27.30
CA ASP A 540 -18.15 -31.37 -27.02
C ASP A 540 -18.02 -32.18 -25.71
N GLN A 541 -19.11 -32.56 -25.03
CA GLN A 541 -19.03 -33.39 -23.81
C GLN A 541 -18.29 -34.74 -23.97
N PRO A 542 -18.41 -35.51 -25.08
CA PRO A 542 -17.78 -36.83 -25.15
C PRO A 542 -16.25 -36.82 -25.18
N LYS A 543 -15.62 -35.73 -25.67
CA LYS A 543 -14.15 -35.62 -25.74
C LYS A 543 -13.53 -35.10 -24.44
N ALA A 544 -14.23 -34.22 -23.72
CA ALA A 544 -13.76 -33.68 -22.44
C ALA A 544 -13.76 -34.75 -21.33
N ASP A 545 -14.75 -35.66 -21.35
CA ASP A 545 -14.84 -36.73 -20.36
C ASP A 545 -13.75 -37.80 -20.55
N THR A 546 -13.35 -38.10 -21.79
CA THR A 546 -12.23 -39.01 -22.08
C THR A 546 -10.89 -38.44 -21.60
N ILE A 547 -10.62 -37.16 -21.89
CA ILE A 547 -9.37 -36.49 -21.47
C ILE A 547 -9.29 -36.41 -19.93
N LYS A 548 -10.40 -36.17 -19.24
CA LYS A 548 -10.45 -36.17 -17.77
C LYS A 548 -10.12 -37.55 -17.17
N GLN A 549 -10.59 -38.63 -17.79
CA GLN A 549 -10.29 -40.00 -17.32
C GLN A 549 -8.82 -40.37 -17.54
N GLU A 550 -8.24 -39.93 -18.65
CA GLU A 550 -6.80 -40.13 -18.94
C GLU A 550 -5.92 -39.35 -17.95
N LEU A 551 -6.21 -38.06 -17.72
CA LEU A 551 -5.47 -37.23 -16.74
C LEU A 551 -5.60 -37.75 -15.30
N ALA A 552 -6.75 -38.29 -14.93
CA ALA A 552 -6.93 -38.90 -13.60
C ALA A 552 -6.09 -40.18 -13.44
N SER A 553 -5.95 -40.97 -14.50
CA SER A 553 -5.11 -42.18 -14.48
C SER A 553 -3.62 -41.83 -14.45
N GLU A 554 -3.21 -40.81 -15.21
CA GLU A 554 -1.84 -40.29 -15.24
C GLU A 554 -1.43 -39.71 -13.87
N TRP A 555 -2.34 -39.03 -13.18
CA TRP A 555 -2.10 -38.50 -11.84
C TRP A 555 -1.74 -39.59 -10.83
N VAL A 556 -2.45 -40.72 -10.87
CA VAL A 556 -2.19 -41.85 -9.96
C VAL A 556 -0.80 -42.43 -10.24
N GLN A 557 -0.44 -42.64 -11.51
CA GLN A 557 0.89 -43.15 -11.89
C GLN A 557 2.02 -42.21 -11.48
N PHE A 558 1.83 -40.90 -11.65
CA PHE A 558 2.77 -39.89 -11.23
C PHE A 558 3.01 -39.89 -9.71
N VAL A 559 1.94 -39.95 -8.92
CA VAL A 559 2.03 -40.02 -7.46
C VAL A 559 2.69 -41.34 -7.01
N ASP A 560 2.40 -42.46 -7.69
CA ASP A 560 3.04 -43.75 -7.41
C ASP A 560 4.55 -43.74 -7.75
N THR A 561 4.97 -42.96 -8.74
CA THR A 561 6.38 -42.80 -9.11
C THR A 561 7.15 -41.96 -8.08
N LEU A 562 6.49 -40.95 -7.51
CA LEU A 562 7.07 -40.10 -6.47
C LEU A 562 7.17 -40.80 -5.11
N PHE A 563 6.25 -41.70 -4.80
CA PHE A 563 6.15 -42.37 -3.50
C PHE A 563 6.01 -43.88 -3.69
N THR A 564 7.13 -44.60 -3.57
CA THR A 564 7.17 -46.07 -3.73
C THR A 564 6.50 -46.82 -2.57
N GLU A 565 6.42 -46.22 -1.38
CA GLU A 565 5.82 -46.81 -0.17
C GLU A 565 4.60 -46.00 0.32
N PRO A 566 3.61 -46.61 1.01
CA PRO A 566 2.45 -45.89 1.54
C PRO A 566 2.83 -44.87 2.63
N CYS A 567 2.45 -43.60 2.44
CA CYS A 567 2.62 -42.53 3.44
C CYS A 567 1.44 -41.55 3.43
N PHE A 568 1.35 -40.71 4.46
CA PHE A 568 0.27 -39.71 4.60
C PHE A 568 0.18 -38.76 3.40
N MET A 569 1.33 -38.32 2.87
CA MET A 569 1.39 -37.45 1.69
C MET A 569 0.85 -38.15 0.44
N LYS A 570 1.20 -39.43 0.22
CA LYS A 570 0.70 -40.23 -0.91
C LYS A 570 -0.82 -40.37 -0.85
N SER A 571 -1.40 -40.66 0.32
CA SER A 571 -2.85 -40.83 0.47
C SER A 571 -3.61 -39.50 0.33
N MET A 572 -3.02 -38.37 0.74
CA MET A 572 -3.58 -37.04 0.54
C MET A 572 -3.58 -36.66 -0.95
N LEU A 573 -2.47 -36.88 -1.67
CA LEU A 573 -2.34 -36.55 -3.08
C LEU A 573 -3.23 -37.41 -3.98
N LEU A 574 -3.37 -38.71 -3.71
CA LEU A 574 -4.28 -39.58 -4.46
C LEU A 574 -5.76 -39.18 -4.32
N LYS A 575 -6.13 -38.48 -3.24
CA LYS A 575 -7.47 -37.95 -3.00
C LYS A 575 -7.65 -36.50 -3.46
N ALA A 576 -6.61 -35.86 -4.00
CA ALA A 576 -6.66 -34.46 -4.40
C ALA A 576 -7.66 -34.24 -5.54
N SER A 577 -8.43 -33.15 -5.43
CA SER A 577 -9.33 -32.68 -6.48
C SER A 577 -8.54 -32.18 -7.69
N ASP A 578 -9.14 -32.12 -8.87
CA ASP A 578 -8.46 -31.63 -10.09
C ASP A 578 -7.86 -30.22 -9.90
N ALA A 579 -8.57 -29.34 -9.19
CA ALA A 579 -8.10 -27.99 -8.88
C ALA A 579 -6.89 -27.96 -7.94
N ASP A 580 -6.76 -28.96 -7.05
CA ASP A 580 -5.63 -29.04 -6.13
C ASP A 580 -4.42 -29.73 -6.77
N ARG A 581 -4.65 -30.68 -7.70
CA ARG A 581 -3.57 -31.27 -8.52
C ARG A 581 -2.82 -30.19 -9.28
N LEU A 582 -3.54 -29.24 -9.89
CA LEU A 582 -2.94 -28.13 -10.66
C LEU A 582 -2.16 -27.12 -9.83
N LYS A 583 -2.29 -27.15 -8.50
CA LYS A 583 -1.46 -26.35 -7.58
C LYS A 583 -0.17 -27.08 -7.18
N PHE A 584 -0.07 -28.38 -7.47
CA PHE A 584 1.12 -29.18 -7.17
C PHE A 584 2.17 -28.95 -8.25
N VAL A 585 3.15 -28.10 -7.99
CA VAL A 585 4.18 -27.68 -8.97
C VAL A 585 4.84 -28.86 -9.71
N PRO A 586 5.23 -29.98 -9.05
CA PRO A 586 5.81 -31.12 -9.75
C PRO A 586 4.86 -31.76 -10.78
N TRP A 587 3.55 -31.73 -10.54
CA TRP A 587 2.55 -32.20 -11.48
C TRP A 587 2.47 -31.34 -12.73
N VAL A 588 2.48 -30.01 -12.52
CA VAL A 588 2.41 -29.04 -13.61
C VAL A 588 3.65 -29.16 -14.50
N GLU A 589 4.81 -29.44 -13.91
CA GLU A 589 6.04 -29.73 -14.67
C GLU A 589 5.98 -31.07 -15.41
N HIS A 590 5.44 -32.13 -14.78
CA HIS A 590 5.21 -33.43 -15.43
C HIS A 590 4.28 -33.30 -16.65
N LEU A 591 3.16 -32.59 -16.51
CA LEU A 591 2.24 -32.32 -17.61
C LEU A 591 2.90 -31.54 -18.76
N LYS A 592 3.70 -30.51 -18.45
CA LYS A 592 4.50 -29.79 -19.47
C LYS A 592 5.52 -30.68 -20.17
N SER A 593 6.04 -31.70 -19.49
CA SER A 593 6.95 -32.68 -20.09
C SER A 593 6.22 -33.66 -21.04
N LEU A 594 4.96 -34.00 -20.74
CA LEU A 594 4.10 -34.81 -21.60
C LEU A 594 3.54 -34.03 -22.80
N GLU A 595 3.32 -32.71 -22.68
CA GLU A 595 2.95 -31.82 -23.80
C GLU A 595 4.00 -31.84 -24.91
N ASN A 596 5.29 -31.94 -24.56
CA ASN A 596 6.37 -32.11 -25.55
C ASN A 596 6.36 -33.49 -26.25
N ALA A 597 5.59 -34.46 -25.73
CA ALA A 597 5.50 -35.80 -26.29
C ALA A 597 4.19 -36.06 -27.04
N HIS A 598 3.00 -35.63 -26.58
CA HIS A 598 1.75 -36.03 -27.25
C HIS A 598 0.47 -35.17 -27.10
N TYR A 599 0.45 -33.99 -26.45
CA TYR A 599 -0.79 -33.20 -26.31
C TYR A 599 -0.61 -31.69 -26.59
N ASN A 600 -1.50 -31.13 -27.42
CA ASN A 600 -1.51 -29.71 -27.83
C ASN A 600 -2.24 -28.85 -26.77
N SER A 601 -1.60 -27.75 -26.37
CA SER A 601 -1.83 -26.90 -25.20
C SER A 601 -3.11 -26.05 -25.16
N ALA A 602 -4.17 -26.43 -25.89
CA ALA A 602 -5.38 -25.62 -25.99
C ALA A 602 -6.51 -26.00 -25.01
N ASN A 603 -6.38 -27.09 -24.25
CA ASN A 603 -7.47 -27.66 -23.43
C ASN A 603 -7.11 -28.02 -21.97
N LEU A 604 -5.96 -27.57 -21.47
CA LEU A 604 -5.64 -27.51 -20.03
C LEU A 604 -5.81 -26.07 -19.54
#